data_AF-A0A2P2MLC8-F1
#
_entry.id   AF-A0A2P2MLC8-F1
#
_cell.length_a   1.000
_cell.length_b   1.000
_cell.length_c   1.000
_cell.angle_alpha   90.00
_cell.angle_beta   90.00
_cell.angle_gamma   90.00
#
_symmetry.space_group_name_H-M   'P 1'
#
loop_
_entity.id
_entity.type
_entity.pdbx_description
1 polymer ?
#
loop_
_entity_poly.entity_id
_entity_poly.type
_entity_poly.pdbx_seq_one_letter_code
_entity_poly.pdbx_strand_id
1 'polypeptide(L)'
;MTVSFHKFGDYFPGTGDIRDTGYAKGKYYSLNVPLDDGIDDESYHSLFKPLIGKVMEVFKPGAVVLQCGADSLSGDRLGCFNLSIKGHAECVKFMRSFNVPLLLLGGGGYTIRNVARCWCYETGVALGVEVDDKMPQHEYYEYFGPDYTLHVAPSNMENKNSRQHLEGIRSKLLDNLSKLQHAPSVQFQERAPDTELPEADEDQDDGDERWGPDSDMDVDDDRKLLPSRVKRDMVEAEPRDMEGQKGISDNSRGFEMAKDEIASAKALDAGPMQIDEPNVKVEENINKVSDQMHAK
;
A
#
# COMPACT_ATOMS: atom_id res chain seq x y z
N MET A 1 -9.28 7.78 -15.37
CA MET A 1 -9.23 6.39 -15.87
C MET A 1 -9.02 5.48 -14.68
N THR A 2 -9.65 4.31 -14.67
CA THR A 2 -9.45 3.25 -13.66
C THR A 2 -8.83 2.03 -14.32
N VAL A 3 -7.86 1.41 -13.66
CA VAL A 3 -7.23 0.15 -14.10
C VAL A 3 -7.19 -0.77 -12.89
N SER A 4 -7.77 -1.97 -13.02
CA SER A 4 -7.87 -2.92 -11.91
C SER A 4 -7.39 -4.30 -12.33
N PHE A 5 -6.53 -4.90 -11.50
CA PHE A 5 -6.05 -6.28 -11.62
C PHE A 5 -6.61 -7.07 -10.44
N HIS A 6 -7.39 -8.10 -10.71
CA HIS A 6 -8.14 -8.78 -9.65
C HIS A 6 -8.54 -10.19 -10.06
N LYS A 7 -8.81 -11.02 -9.06
CA LYS A 7 -9.47 -12.30 -9.31
C LYS A 7 -10.88 -12.07 -9.84
N PHE A 8 -11.27 -12.86 -10.84
CA PHE A 8 -12.62 -12.81 -11.39
C PHE A 8 -13.20 -14.23 -11.54
N GLY A 9 -14.54 -14.36 -11.46
CA GLY A 9 -15.26 -15.64 -11.43
C GLY A 9 -15.44 -16.19 -10.01
N ASP A 10 -16.69 -16.39 -9.59
CA ASP A 10 -17.10 -16.82 -8.24
C ASP A 10 -16.28 -16.17 -7.12
N TYR A 11 -16.14 -14.83 -7.18
CA TYR A 11 -15.36 -14.05 -6.23
C TYR A 11 -16.02 -12.69 -5.98
N PHE A 12 -15.85 -12.16 -4.77
CA PHE A 12 -16.33 -10.83 -4.43
C PHE A 12 -15.53 -9.76 -5.21
N PRO A 13 -16.17 -8.67 -5.68
CA PRO A 13 -17.59 -8.30 -5.56
C PRO A 13 -18.48 -8.80 -6.71
N GLY A 14 -17.94 -9.59 -7.65
CA GLY A 14 -18.67 -10.07 -8.82
C GLY A 14 -18.70 -9.10 -10.03
N THR A 15 -17.99 -7.98 -9.94
CA THR A 15 -17.81 -7.00 -11.04
C THR A 15 -16.38 -7.00 -11.56
N GLY A 16 -16.12 -6.33 -12.68
CA GLY A 16 -14.77 -6.23 -13.25
C GLY A 16 -14.53 -7.24 -14.37
N ASP A 17 -15.59 -7.62 -15.09
CA ASP A 17 -15.42 -8.43 -16.30
C ASP A 17 -14.57 -7.66 -17.31
N ILE A 18 -13.84 -8.36 -18.18
CA ILE A 18 -13.05 -7.73 -19.26
C ILE A 18 -13.91 -6.85 -20.20
N ARG A 19 -15.23 -7.09 -20.25
CA ARG A 19 -16.21 -6.31 -21.01
C ARG A 19 -16.63 -5.01 -20.32
N ASP A 20 -16.36 -4.87 -19.02
CA ASP A 20 -16.69 -3.69 -18.21
C ASP A 20 -15.73 -2.53 -18.56
N THR A 21 -16.05 -1.85 -19.66
CA THR A 21 -15.18 -0.83 -20.27
C THR A 21 -15.62 0.61 -19.98
N GLY A 22 -16.57 0.81 -19.07
CA GLY A 22 -17.18 2.11 -18.77
C GLY A 22 -18.32 2.47 -19.72
N TYR A 23 -18.98 3.60 -19.46
CA TYR A 23 -20.21 4.01 -20.15
C TYR A 23 -20.15 5.48 -20.61
N ALA A 24 -20.88 5.78 -21.70
CA ALA A 24 -20.97 7.13 -22.29
C ALA A 24 -19.58 7.78 -22.47
N LYS A 25 -19.37 8.98 -21.91
CA LYS A 25 -18.08 9.70 -21.96
C LYS A 25 -16.94 8.94 -21.27
N GLY A 26 -17.25 8.03 -20.35
CA GLY A 26 -16.28 7.17 -19.66
C GLY A 26 -16.00 5.85 -20.37
N LYS A 27 -16.57 5.60 -21.56
CA LYS A 27 -16.28 4.40 -22.35
C LYS A 27 -14.80 4.37 -22.73
N TYR A 28 -14.17 3.21 -22.52
CA TYR A 28 -12.72 2.94 -22.62
C TYR A 28 -11.85 3.55 -21.51
N TYR A 29 -12.42 4.30 -20.55
CA TYR A 29 -11.68 4.84 -19.39
C TYR A 29 -11.69 3.91 -18.16
N SER A 30 -12.25 2.71 -18.29
CA SER A 30 -12.16 1.63 -17.30
C SER A 30 -11.52 0.41 -17.95
N LEU A 31 -10.44 -0.08 -17.38
CA LEU A 31 -9.74 -1.30 -17.79
C LEU A 31 -9.75 -2.30 -16.64
N ASN A 32 -10.29 -3.48 -16.89
CA ASN A 32 -10.34 -4.56 -15.93
C ASN A 32 -9.52 -5.74 -16.45
N VAL A 33 -8.62 -6.25 -15.60
CA VAL A 33 -7.74 -7.38 -15.85
C VAL A 33 -8.22 -8.53 -14.94
N PRO A 34 -9.20 -9.32 -15.40
CA PRO A 34 -9.67 -10.48 -14.65
C PRO A 34 -8.61 -11.58 -14.69
N LEU A 35 -8.33 -12.18 -13.53
CA LEU A 35 -7.31 -13.21 -13.34
C LEU A 35 -7.89 -14.42 -12.61
N ASP A 36 -7.28 -15.58 -12.83
CA ASP A 36 -7.55 -16.81 -12.10
C ASP A 36 -6.59 -16.97 -10.90
N ASP A 37 -6.82 -18.01 -10.09
CA ASP A 37 -6.00 -18.29 -8.90
C ASP A 37 -4.51 -18.49 -9.23
N GLY A 38 -3.69 -18.20 -8.22
CA GLY A 38 -2.29 -18.62 -8.19
C GLY A 38 -1.36 -17.83 -9.10
N ILE A 39 -1.77 -16.66 -9.60
CA ILE A 39 -0.87 -15.83 -10.41
C ILE A 39 0.43 -15.53 -9.65
N ASP A 40 1.55 -15.77 -10.34
CA ASP A 40 2.90 -15.53 -9.84
C ASP A 40 3.46 -14.17 -10.30
N ASP A 41 4.61 -13.80 -9.74
CA ASP A 41 5.27 -12.51 -10.00
C ASP A 41 5.53 -12.28 -11.49
N GLU A 42 6.08 -13.28 -12.19
CA GLU A 42 6.45 -13.18 -13.60
C GLU A 42 5.21 -12.96 -14.48
N SER A 43 4.18 -13.78 -14.27
CA SER A 43 2.90 -13.70 -14.98
C SER A 43 2.23 -12.35 -14.74
N TYR A 44 2.19 -11.89 -13.49
CA TYR A 44 1.61 -10.61 -13.13
C TYR A 44 2.35 -9.44 -13.79
N HIS A 45 3.68 -9.44 -13.77
CA HIS A 45 4.50 -8.39 -14.40
C HIS A 45 4.38 -8.38 -15.92
N SER A 46 4.20 -9.56 -16.54
CA SER A 46 3.99 -9.69 -17.98
C SER A 46 2.73 -8.98 -18.50
N LEU A 47 1.76 -8.73 -17.60
CA LEU A 47 0.56 -7.95 -17.82
C LEU A 47 0.72 -6.52 -17.35
N PHE A 48 1.15 -6.33 -16.10
CA PHE A 48 1.17 -5.04 -15.42
C PHE A 48 2.02 -4.03 -16.19
N LYS A 49 3.27 -4.38 -16.50
CA LYS A 49 4.22 -3.42 -17.11
C LYS A 49 3.76 -2.99 -18.52
N PRO A 50 3.39 -3.89 -19.45
CA PRO A 50 2.93 -3.47 -20.78
C PRO A 50 1.61 -2.70 -20.75
N LEU A 51 0.63 -3.13 -19.94
CA LEU A 51 -0.67 -2.47 -19.88
C LEU A 51 -0.55 -1.07 -19.27
N ILE A 52 0.10 -0.96 -18.12
CA ILE A 52 0.27 0.32 -17.45
C ILE A 52 1.20 1.24 -18.23
N GLY A 53 2.26 0.71 -18.85
CA GLY A 53 3.09 1.48 -19.78
C GLY A 53 2.26 2.11 -20.90
N LYS A 54 1.33 1.35 -21.49
CA LYS A 54 0.43 1.87 -22.52
C LYS A 54 -0.60 2.85 -21.98
N VAL A 55 -1.12 2.64 -20.76
CA VAL A 55 -1.99 3.59 -20.07
C VAL A 55 -1.28 4.93 -19.89
N MET A 56 -0.05 4.93 -19.40
CA MET A 56 0.73 6.16 -19.21
C MET A 56 1.00 6.88 -20.55
N GLU A 57 1.25 6.12 -21.63
CA GLU A 57 1.45 6.67 -22.98
C GLU A 57 0.19 7.34 -23.56
N VAL A 58 -0.97 6.68 -23.42
CA VAL A 58 -2.22 7.09 -24.08
C VAL A 58 -3.03 8.06 -23.21
N PHE A 59 -3.25 7.71 -21.94
CA PHE A 59 -4.04 8.52 -21.02
C PHE A 59 -3.24 9.72 -20.48
N LYS A 60 -1.91 9.64 -20.38
CA LYS A 60 -1.04 10.75 -19.92
C LYS A 60 -1.56 11.45 -18.65
N PRO A 61 -1.72 10.71 -17.54
CA PRO A 61 -2.26 11.27 -16.31
C PRO A 61 -1.33 12.35 -15.72
N GLY A 62 -1.92 13.41 -15.17
CA GLY A 62 -1.18 14.41 -14.39
C GLY A 62 -0.90 14.01 -12.93
N ALA A 63 -1.60 13.00 -12.43
CA ALA A 63 -1.41 12.40 -11.10
C ALA A 63 -1.86 10.93 -11.12
N VAL A 64 -1.30 10.12 -10.24
CA VAL A 64 -1.61 8.70 -10.07
C VAL A 64 -1.97 8.42 -8.61
N VAL A 65 -3.04 7.66 -8.42
CA VAL A 65 -3.35 7.02 -7.13
C VAL A 65 -3.15 5.52 -7.32
N LEU A 66 -2.23 4.94 -6.56
CA LEU A 66 -1.95 3.50 -6.56
C LEU A 66 -2.42 2.90 -5.24
N GLN A 67 -3.40 2.00 -5.34
CA GLN A 67 -3.89 1.22 -4.21
C GLN A 67 -3.06 -0.07 -4.12
N CYS A 68 -2.34 -0.23 -3.01
CA CYS A 68 -1.41 -1.33 -2.74
C CYS A 68 -2.07 -2.38 -1.84
N GLY A 69 -3.15 -3.01 -2.33
CA GLY A 69 -3.83 -4.11 -1.62
C GLY A 69 -2.89 -5.29 -1.42
N ALA A 70 -2.63 -5.65 -0.18
CA ALA A 70 -1.72 -6.72 0.23
C ALA A 70 -2.40 -8.09 0.32
N ASP A 71 -3.71 -8.18 0.04
CA ASP A 71 -4.45 -9.44 -0.10
C ASP A 71 -4.11 -10.20 -1.40
N SER A 72 -3.45 -9.55 -2.35
CA SER A 72 -2.87 -10.19 -3.54
C SER A 72 -1.58 -10.99 -3.26
N LEU A 73 -1.05 -10.92 -2.02
CA LEU A 73 0.16 -11.65 -1.63
C LEU A 73 -0.11 -13.14 -1.42
N SER A 74 0.93 -13.94 -1.63
CA SER A 74 0.95 -15.36 -1.29
C SER A 74 0.66 -15.59 0.20
N GLY A 75 -0.17 -16.58 0.48
CA GLY A 75 -0.53 -16.97 1.85
C GLY A 75 -1.44 -15.97 2.57
N ASP A 76 -2.13 -15.10 1.84
CA ASP A 76 -3.23 -14.31 2.40
C ASP A 76 -4.39 -15.21 2.87
N ARG A 77 -5.19 -14.74 3.84
CA ARG A 77 -6.31 -15.53 4.39
C ARG A 77 -7.55 -15.55 3.49
N LEU A 78 -7.75 -14.53 2.66
CA LEU A 78 -8.92 -14.38 1.77
C LEU A 78 -8.51 -14.37 0.30
N GLY A 79 -7.34 -13.81 -0.02
CA GLY A 79 -6.76 -13.83 -1.34
C GLY A 79 -6.23 -15.19 -1.74
N CYS A 80 -6.21 -15.45 -3.05
CA CYS A 80 -5.75 -16.71 -3.64
C CYS A 80 -4.78 -16.47 -4.80
N PHE A 81 -4.01 -15.39 -4.72
CA PHE A 81 -2.85 -15.14 -5.58
C PHE A 81 -1.58 -15.68 -4.93
N ASN A 82 -0.48 -15.66 -5.70
CA ASN A 82 0.80 -16.20 -5.26
C ASN A 82 1.94 -15.17 -5.40
N LEU A 83 1.64 -13.88 -5.23
CA LEU A 83 2.63 -12.81 -5.36
C LEU A 83 3.59 -12.77 -4.16
N SER A 84 4.87 -12.54 -4.43
CA SER A 84 5.83 -12.20 -3.39
C SER A 84 5.76 -10.71 -3.05
N ILE A 85 6.32 -10.32 -1.90
CA ILE A 85 6.49 -8.92 -1.53
C ILE A 85 7.34 -8.16 -2.57
N LYS A 86 8.34 -8.82 -3.15
CA LYS A 86 9.17 -8.21 -4.21
C LYS A 86 8.38 -8.03 -5.50
N GLY A 87 7.59 -9.03 -5.88
CA GLY A 87 6.72 -8.97 -7.05
C GLY A 87 5.68 -7.86 -6.93
N HIS A 88 5.07 -7.74 -5.76
CA HIS A 88 4.10 -6.68 -5.48
C HIS A 88 4.76 -5.28 -5.52
N ALA A 89 5.87 -5.09 -4.81
CA ALA A 89 6.58 -3.81 -4.75
C ALA A 89 7.25 -3.39 -6.09
N GLU A 90 7.52 -4.33 -6.99
CA GLU A 90 7.96 -4.01 -8.35
C GLU A 90 6.91 -3.18 -9.12
N CYS A 91 5.62 -3.30 -8.77
CA CYS A 91 4.57 -2.45 -9.30
C CYS A 91 4.74 -1.00 -8.84
N VAL A 92 5.01 -0.77 -7.55
CA VAL A 92 5.32 0.56 -6.99
C VAL A 92 6.57 1.14 -7.65
N LYS A 93 7.63 0.33 -7.79
CA LYS A 93 8.87 0.75 -8.45
C LYS A 93 8.62 1.17 -9.91
N PHE A 94 7.82 0.40 -10.64
CA PHE A 94 7.45 0.71 -12.01
C PHE A 94 6.65 2.01 -12.08
N MET A 95 5.67 2.22 -11.20
CA MET A 95 4.89 3.47 -11.15
C MET A 95 5.74 4.69 -10.82
N ARG A 96 6.67 4.55 -9.87
CA ARG A 96 7.64 5.61 -9.51
C ARG A 96 8.50 6.03 -10.70
N SER A 97 8.82 5.10 -11.61
CA SER A 97 9.69 5.39 -12.78
C SER A 97 9.11 6.41 -13.77
N PHE A 98 7.79 6.63 -13.76
CA PHE A 98 7.15 7.62 -14.65
C PHE A 98 7.27 9.06 -14.17
N ASN A 99 7.72 9.30 -12.93
CA ASN A 99 7.90 10.65 -12.36
C ASN A 99 6.65 11.55 -12.44
N VAL A 100 5.47 10.96 -12.24
CA VAL A 100 4.19 11.66 -12.11
C VAL A 100 3.83 11.69 -10.61
N PRO A 101 3.19 12.76 -10.07
CA PRO A 101 2.71 12.78 -8.70
C PRO A 101 1.98 11.49 -8.33
N LEU A 102 2.49 10.78 -7.32
CA LEU A 102 2.05 9.43 -6.96
C LEU A 102 1.58 9.41 -5.50
N LEU A 103 0.31 9.09 -5.30
CA LEU A 103 -0.28 8.80 -4.00
C LEU A 103 -0.36 7.28 -3.81
N LEU A 104 0.33 6.77 -2.79
CA LEU A 104 0.25 5.36 -2.38
C LEU A 104 -0.77 5.20 -1.28
N LEU A 105 -1.68 4.23 -1.43
CA LEU A 105 -2.69 3.88 -0.43
C LEU A 105 -2.56 2.39 -0.08
N GLY A 106 -2.96 2.02 1.14
CA GLY A 106 -3.10 0.61 1.51
C GLY A 106 -4.38 -0.02 0.95
N GLY A 107 -4.95 -0.99 1.66
CA GLY A 107 -6.27 -1.57 1.41
C GLY A 107 -6.38 -2.97 2.01
N GLY A 108 -6.88 -3.94 1.24
CA GLY A 108 -7.02 -5.32 1.68
C GLY A 108 -5.68 -5.95 2.12
N GLY A 109 -5.76 -7.01 2.92
CA GLY A 109 -4.61 -7.71 3.47
C GLY A 109 -4.95 -8.35 4.82
N TYR A 110 -5.03 -9.67 4.85
CA TYR A 110 -5.67 -10.42 5.94
C TYR A 110 -4.70 -11.38 6.64
N THR A 111 -3.53 -11.64 6.05
CA THR A 111 -2.35 -12.13 6.78
C THR A 111 -1.50 -10.94 7.25
N ILE A 112 -1.85 -10.37 8.40
CA ILE A 112 -1.32 -9.09 8.92
C ILE A 112 0.22 -8.98 8.95
N ARG A 113 0.92 -10.10 9.14
CA ARG A 113 2.39 -10.14 9.14
C ARG A 113 2.95 -9.84 7.75
N ASN A 114 2.31 -10.37 6.71
CA ASN A 114 2.71 -10.12 5.33
C ASN A 114 2.32 -8.71 4.89
N VAL A 115 1.20 -8.18 5.40
CA VAL A 115 0.81 -6.78 5.21
C VAL A 115 1.88 -5.83 5.74
N ALA A 116 2.32 -6.03 6.99
CA ALA A 116 3.37 -5.22 7.59
C ALA A 116 4.68 -5.27 6.79
N ARG A 117 5.11 -6.48 6.37
CA ARG A 117 6.29 -6.65 5.52
C ARG A 117 6.15 -5.94 4.17
N CYS A 118 5.00 -6.09 3.51
CA CYS A 118 4.73 -5.53 2.20
C CYS A 118 4.78 -4.01 2.21
N TRP A 119 3.99 -3.35 3.05
CA TRP A 119 3.95 -1.89 3.10
C TRP A 119 5.25 -1.28 3.63
N CYS A 120 5.96 -1.97 4.53
CA CYS A 120 7.32 -1.57 4.93
C CYS A 120 8.28 -1.56 3.74
N TYR A 121 8.30 -2.64 2.95
CA TYR A 121 9.17 -2.75 1.79
C TYR A 121 8.78 -1.76 0.68
N GLU A 122 7.49 -1.60 0.38
CA GLU A 122 6.99 -0.61 -0.58
C GLU A 122 7.33 0.83 -0.18
N THR A 123 7.33 1.13 1.13
CA THR A 123 7.78 2.44 1.63
C THR A 123 9.27 2.65 1.33
N GLY A 124 10.10 1.62 1.54
CA GLY A 124 11.51 1.66 1.13
C GLY A 124 11.67 1.93 -0.37
N VAL A 125 10.90 1.24 -1.22
CA VAL A 125 10.87 1.45 -2.68
C VAL A 125 10.45 2.88 -3.05
N ALA A 126 9.44 3.44 -2.36
CA ALA A 126 8.99 4.81 -2.58
C ALA A 126 10.09 5.83 -2.26
N LEU A 127 10.80 5.63 -1.15
CA LEU A 127 11.93 6.44 -0.73
C LEU A 127 13.20 6.21 -1.58
N GLY A 128 13.24 5.12 -2.36
CA GLY A 128 14.44 4.71 -3.10
C GLY A 128 15.55 4.17 -2.18
N VAL A 129 15.18 3.64 -1.02
CA VAL A 129 16.08 3.05 -0.02
C VAL A 129 15.96 1.54 -0.10
N GLU A 130 17.10 0.86 -0.17
CA GLU A 130 17.16 -0.60 -0.05
C GLU A 130 16.96 -0.99 1.41
N VAL A 131 15.99 -1.87 1.67
CA VAL A 131 15.65 -2.35 3.01
C VAL A 131 16.28 -3.71 3.21
N ASP A 132 17.02 -3.86 4.31
CA ASP A 132 17.61 -5.14 4.68
C ASP A 132 16.54 -6.21 4.90
N ASP A 133 16.82 -7.44 4.44
CA ASP A 133 15.89 -8.55 4.62
C ASP A 133 15.76 -9.00 6.08
N LYS A 134 16.81 -8.77 6.89
CA LYS A 134 16.78 -9.11 8.32
C LYS A 134 15.98 -8.07 9.09
N MET A 135 14.92 -8.51 9.77
CA MET A 135 14.04 -7.61 10.51
C MET A 135 14.75 -7.01 11.74
N PRO A 136 14.65 -5.69 11.98
CA PRO A 136 15.14 -5.06 13.20
C PRO A 136 14.26 -5.46 14.40
N GLN A 137 14.81 -5.36 15.62
CA GLN A 137 14.04 -5.58 16.85
C GLN A 137 12.98 -4.49 17.04
N HIS A 138 11.77 -4.90 17.38
CA HIS A 138 10.63 -4.02 17.65
C HIS A 138 9.58 -4.74 18.52
N GLU A 139 8.56 -4.01 19.00
CA GLU A 139 7.52 -4.53 19.91
C GLU A 139 6.85 -5.82 19.40
N TYR A 140 6.53 -5.89 18.10
CA TYR A 140 5.87 -7.05 17.50
C TYR A 140 6.81 -8.12 16.92
N TYR A 141 8.10 -8.16 17.29
CA TYR A 141 9.12 -8.97 16.60
C TYR A 141 8.76 -10.47 16.55
N GLU A 142 8.19 -10.98 17.65
CA GLU A 142 7.80 -12.39 17.79
C GLU A 142 6.74 -12.84 16.78
N TYR A 143 5.94 -11.91 16.22
CA TYR A 143 4.94 -12.25 15.23
C TYR A 143 5.60 -12.82 13.96
N PHE A 144 6.82 -12.41 13.64
CA PHE A 144 7.51 -12.71 12.38
C PHE A 144 8.36 -13.98 12.42
N GLY A 145 8.33 -14.72 13.53
CA GLY A 145 8.98 -16.02 13.64
C GLY A 145 8.39 -17.09 12.70
N PRO A 146 9.16 -18.14 12.36
CA PRO A 146 10.51 -18.43 12.86
C PRO A 146 11.64 -17.72 12.08
N ASP A 147 11.36 -17.18 10.90
CA ASP A 147 12.41 -16.72 9.97
C ASP A 147 12.90 -15.31 10.29
N TYR A 148 12.05 -14.44 10.85
CA TYR A 148 12.36 -13.04 11.17
C TYR A 148 12.91 -12.25 9.96
N THR A 149 12.48 -12.62 8.76
CA THR A 149 12.81 -11.96 7.50
C THR A 149 11.66 -11.09 6.99
N LEU A 150 12.01 -10.12 6.15
CA LEU A 150 11.07 -9.27 5.44
C LEU A 150 10.45 -10.03 4.27
N HIS A 151 11.24 -10.75 3.49
CA HIS A 151 10.76 -11.49 2.33
C HIS A 151 10.31 -12.90 2.69
N VAL A 152 9.16 -13.29 2.13
CA VAL A 152 8.56 -14.62 2.26
C VAL A 152 8.50 -15.26 0.88
N ALA A 153 8.86 -16.54 0.81
CA ALA A 153 8.79 -17.29 -0.44
C ALA A 153 7.33 -17.48 -0.89
N PRO A 154 7.05 -17.42 -2.20
CA PRO A 154 5.77 -17.87 -2.75
C PRO A 154 5.48 -19.33 -2.40
N SER A 155 4.20 -19.67 -2.29
CA SER A 155 3.74 -21.04 -2.07
C SER A 155 3.89 -21.91 -3.33
N ASN A 156 3.76 -23.22 -3.18
CA ASN A 156 3.70 -24.18 -4.30
C ASN A 156 2.31 -24.24 -4.98
N MET A 157 1.48 -23.21 -4.81
CA MET A 157 0.17 -23.10 -5.47
C MET A 157 0.32 -23.12 -7.00
N GLU A 158 -0.54 -23.87 -7.68
CA GLU A 158 -0.59 -23.91 -9.14
C GLU A 158 -1.12 -22.59 -9.70
N ASN A 159 -0.40 -22.03 -10.66
CA ASN A 159 -0.84 -20.85 -11.41
C ASN A 159 -1.82 -21.27 -12.51
N LYS A 160 -3.10 -20.95 -12.33
CA LYS A 160 -4.16 -21.28 -13.31
C LYS A 160 -4.19 -20.32 -14.51
N ASN A 161 -3.36 -19.28 -14.51
CA ASN A 161 -3.30 -18.28 -15.56
C ASN A 161 -2.35 -18.73 -16.67
N SER A 162 -2.86 -19.50 -17.64
CA SER A 162 -2.03 -19.91 -18.78
C SER A 162 -1.54 -18.70 -19.59
N ARG A 163 -0.32 -18.80 -20.15
CA ARG A 163 0.26 -17.73 -20.97
C ARG A 163 -0.65 -17.28 -22.12
N GLN A 164 -1.31 -18.22 -22.79
CA GLN A 164 -2.24 -17.92 -23.88
C GLN A 164 -3.44 -17.10 -23.39
N HIS A 165 -3.97 -17.44 -22.21
CA HIS A 165 -5.06 -16.69 -21.58
C HIS A 165 -4.63 -15.25 -21.27
N LEU A 166 -3.46 -15.08 -20.65
CA LEU A 166 -2.91 -13.76 -20.32
C LEU A 166 -2.62 -12.90 -21.56
N GLU A 167 -2.03 -13.51 -22.61
CA GLU A 167 -1.82 -12.83 -23.89
C GLU A 167 -3.14 -12.41 -24.54
N GLY A 168 -4.19 -13.22 -24.41
CA GLY A 168 -5.55 -12.90 -24.84
C GLY A 168 -6.15 -11.70 -24.11
N ILE A 169 -6.02 -11.65 -22.77
CA ILE A 169 -6.45 -10.50 -21.96
C ILE A 169 -5.67 -9.25 -22.37
N ARG A 170 -4.34 -9.34 -22.41
CA ARG A 170 -3.47 -8.22 -22.78
C ARG A 170 -3.83 -7.64 -24.14
N SER A 171 -4.02 -8.49 -25.14
CA SER A 171 -4.35 -8.06 -26.51
C SER A 171 -5.68 -7.32 -26.57
N LYS A 172 -6.72 -7.82 -25.89
CA LYS A 172 -8.03 -7.16 -25.82
C LYS A 172 -7.96 -5.80 -25.11
N LEU A 173 -7.21 -5.70 -24.03
CA LEU A 173 -7.09 -4.45 -23.28
C LEU A 173 -6.24 -3.41 -24.02
N LEU A 174 -5.20 -3.82 -24.74
CA LEU A 174 -4.45 -2.93 -25.62
C LEU A 174 -5.31 -2.42 -26.78
N ASP A 175 -6.18 -3.27 -27.35
CA ASP A 175 -7.17 -2.84 -28.34
C ASP A 175 -8.17 -1.82 -27.76
N ASN A 176 -8.66 -2.02 -26.54
CA ASN A 176 -9.50 -1.03 -25.86
C ASN A 176 -8.77 0.30 -25.63
N LEU A 177 -7.50 0.26 -25.22
CA LEU A 177 -6.67 1.46 -25.07
C LEU A 177 -6.46 2.20 -26.40
N SER A 178 -6.35 1.48 -27.52
CA SER A 178 -6.20 2.11 -28.85
C SER A 178 -7.41 2.93 -29.28
N LYS A 179 -8.60 2.65 -28.71
CA LYS A 179 -9.85 3.36 -28.98
C LYS A 179 -10.04 4.60 -28.12
N LEU A 180 -9.18 4.80 -27.12
CA LEU A 180 -9.24 5.97 -26.25
C LEU A 180 -8.78 7.21 -27.01
N GLN A 181 -9.62 8.25 -27.04
CA GLN A 181 -9.15 9.60 -27.33
C GLN A 181 -8.39 10.08 -26.09
N HIS A 182 -7.22 10.72 -26.29
CA HIS A 182 -6.32 11.22 -25.24
C HIS A 182 -7.05 11.88 -24.05
N ALA A 183 -6.37 11.99 -22.89
CA ALA A 183 -7.00 12.54 -21.68
C ALA A 183 -7.78 13.84 -21.93
N PRO A 184 -9.02 13.95 -21.42
CA PRO A 184 -9.69 15.24 -21.27
C PRO A 184 -8.92 15.98 -20.17
N SER A 185 -8.07 16.93 -20.56
CA SER A 185 -7.35 17.75 -19.58
C SER A 185 -8.34 18.68 -18.88
N VAL A 186 -8.29 18.68 -17.55
CA VAL A 186 -8.90 19.72 -16.71
C VAL A 186 -7.75 20.60 -16.23
N GLN A 187 -7.85 21.91 -16.40
CA GLN A 187 -6.83 22.83 -15.90
C GLN A 187 -6.70 22.68 -14.37
N PHE A 188 -5.47 22.61 -13.89
CA PHE A 188 -5.18 22.63 -12.47
C PHE A 188 -5.63 23.98 -11.91
N GLN A 189 -6.63 23.98 -11.03
CA GLN A 189 -7.02 25.16 -10.26
C GLN A 189 -6.31 25.12 -8.91
N GLU A 190 -5.45 26.10 -8.69
CA GLU A 190 -4.75 26.28 -7.43
C GLU A 190 -5.75 26.85 -6.42
N ARG A 191 -6.36 25.95 -5.63
CA ARG A 191 -7.35 26.21 -4.57
C ARG A 191 -8.75 26.59 -5.10
N ALA A 192 -9.78 25.86 -4.66
CA ALA A 192 -11.15 26.35 -4.80
C ALA A 192 -11.27 27.65 -3.97
N PRO A 193 -11.92 28.71 -4.49
CA PRO A 193 -12.26 29.86 -3.64
C PRO A 193 -13.04 29.33 -2.42
N ASP A 194 -12.72 29.85 -1.23
CA ASP A 194 -13.32 29.39 0.02
C ASP A 194 -14.85 29.28 -0.16
N THR A 195 -15.37 28.06 0.00
CA THR A 195 -16.80 27.82 -0.07
C THR A 195 -17.40 28.47 1.17
N GLU A 196 -17.84 29.73 1.05
CA GLU A 196 -18.76 30.34 2.01
C GLU A 196 -20.07 29.56 1.91
N LEU A 197 -20.20 28.54 2.77
CA LEU A 197 -21.50 27.94 3.03
C LEU A 197 -22.37 29.08 3.59
N PRO A 198 -23.54 29.38 3.01
CA PRO A 198 -24.48 30.24 3.70
C PRO A 198 -24.81 29.55 5.02
N GLU A 199 -24.39 30.15 6.13
CA GLU A 199 -24.90 29.76 7.45
C GLU A 199 -26.40 29.95 7.36
N ALA A 200 -27.15 28.85 7.32
CA ALA A 200 -28.58 28.90 7.48
C ALA A 200 -28.82 29.43 8.89
N ASP A 201 -29.47 30.58 8.98
CA ASP A 201 -29.90 31.18 10.23
C ASP A 201 -30.98 30.26 10.83
N GLU A 202 -30.55 29.29 11.65
CA GLU A 202 -31.43 28.29 12.31
C GLU A 202 -32.45 28.94 13.25
N ASP A 203 -32.35 30.26 13.49
CA ASP A 203 -33.29 31.04 14.29
C ASP A 203 -34.58 31.43 13.54
N GLN A 204 -34.73 31.04 12.25
CA GLN A 204 -35.96 31.26 11.47
C GLN A 204 -36.93 30.07 11.43
N ASP A 205 -36.53 28.90 11.91
CA ASP A 205 -37.45 27.75 11.99
C ASP A 205 -38.28 27.81 13.27
N ASP A 206 -39.59 28.02 13.10
CA ASP A 206 -40.59 28.12 14.16
C ASP A 206 -40.51 26.88 15.08
N GLY A 207 -40.23 27.10 16.37
CA GLY A 207 -39.87 26.04 17.32
C GLY A 207 -41.00 25.07 17.69
N ASP A 208 -42.21 25.29 17.20
CA ASP A 208 -43.45 24.65 17.70
C ASP A 208 -43.97 23.50 16.82
N GLU A 209 -43.35 23.20 15.66
CA GLU A 209 -43.79 22.10 14.79
C GLU A 209 -43.03 20.78 15.00
N ARG A 210 -42.17 20.69 16.01
CA ARG A 210 -41.28 19.53 16.22
C ARG A 210 -41.88 18.34 16.99
N TRP A 211 -43.19 18.33 17.28
CA TRP A 211 -43.83 17.22 17.98
C TRP A 211 -44.96 16.60 17.13
N GLY A 212 -44.66 15.46 16.49
CA GLY A 212 -45.69 14.59 15.94
C GLY A 212 -46.43 13.85 17.07
N PRO A 213 -47.74 13.54 16.93
CA PRO A 213 -48.56 12.96 18.00
C PRO A 213 -48.09 11.59 18.56
N ASP A 214 -47.11 10.95 17.92
CA ASP A 214 -46.69 9.57 18.19
C ASP A 214 -45.25 9.45 18.73
N SER A 215 -44.69 10.52 19.30
CA SER A 215 -43.38 10.44 19.96
C SER A 215 -43.50 10.00 21.42
N ASP A 216 -43.56 8.68 21.64
CA ASP A 216 -43.35 8.04 22.93
C ASP A 216 -41.87 8.14 23.33
N MET A 217 -41.50 9.17 24.08
CA MET A 217 -40.28 9.14 24.90
C MET A 217 -40.58 9.64 26.31
N ASP A 218 -40.50 8.71 27.26
CA ASP A 218 -40.52 8.97 28.69
C ASP A 218 -39.43 9.99 29.07
N VAL A 219 -39.83 11.07 29.75
CA VAL A 219 -38.94 12.15 30.16
C VAL A 219 -38.29 11.78 31.50
N ASP A 220 -37.02 11.39 31.46
CA ASP A 220 -36.15 11.37 32.66
C ASP A 220 -35.68 12.81 32.95
N ASP A 221 -36.31 13.41 33.96
CA ASP A 221 -36.00 14.72 34.53
C ASP A 221 -34.72 14.64 35.37
N ASP A 222 -33.57 15.03 34.81
CA ASP A 222 -32.48 15.67 35.57
C ASP A 222 -31.27 16.01 34.68
N ARG A 223 -31.14 17.28 34.28
CA ARG A 223 -29.82 17.92 34.07
C ARG A 223 -29.90 19.45 34.08
N LYS A 224 -29.32 20.04 35.13
CA LYS A 224 -29.27 21.46 35.48
C LYS A 224 -28.53 22.33 34.45
N LEU A 225 -29.07 23.53 34.25
CA LEU A 225 -28.53 24.64 33.46
C LEU A 225 -27.24 25.23 34.07
N LEU A 226 -26.28 25.62 33.22
CA LEU A 226 -25.21 26.57 33.56
C LEU A 226 -25.15 27.74 32.54
N PRO A 227 -24.94 28.99 33.00
CA PRO A 227 -25.23 30.18 32.20
C PRO A 227 -24.07 30.70 31.33
N SER A 228 -24.45 31.17 30.14
CA SER A 228 -23.70 31.93 29.14
C SER A 228 -23.11 33.24 29.67
N ARG A 229 -21.83 33.51 29.37
CA ARG A 229 -21.27 34.87 29.39
C ARG A 229 -19.97 34.97 28.56
N VAL A 230 -20.05 35.55 27.35
CA VAL A 230 -18.88 36.04 26.61
C VAL A 230 -19.07 37.55 26.40
N LYS A 231 -18.10 38.33 26.89
CA LYS A 231 -18.03 39.79 26.74
C LYS A 231 -17.44 40.13 25.36
N ARG A 232 -18.06 41.09 24.67
CA ARG A 232 -17.48 41.85 23.54
C ARG A 232 -16.50 42.88 24.08
N ASP A 233 -15.41 43.13 23.34
CA ASP A 233 -14.68 44.39 23.40
C ASP A 233 -14.28 44.85 21.98
N MET A 234 -14.24 46.18 21.84
CA MET A 234 -14.30 46.97 20.61
C MET A 234 -12.92 47.35 20.04
N VAL A 235 -12.92 47.77 18.78
CA VAL A 235 -11.81 48.17 17.91
C VAL A 235 -11.22 49.54 18.27
N GLU A 236 -9.90 49.73 18.13
CA GLU A 236 -9.28 51.03 17.82
C GLU A 236 -7.99 50.86 16.97
N ALA A 237 -7.70 51.86 16.13
CA ALA A 237 -6.81 51.82 14.96
C ALA A 237 -5.39 52.41 15.20
N GLU A 238 -4.45 52.05 14.31
CA GLU A 238 -2.99 52.32 14.33
C GLU A 238 -2.54 53.79 14.23
N PRO A 239 -1.22 54.07 14.42
CA PRO A 239 -0.38 54.30 13.23
C PRO A 239 1.10 53.79 13.28
N ARG A 240 1.72 53.79 12.08
CA ARG A 240 3.06 53.35 11.65
C ARG A 240 4.24 54.20 12.17
N ASP A 241 5.43 53.61 12.36
CA ASP A 241 6.67 53.84 11.57
C ASP A 241 7.97 53.19 12.15
N MET A 242 9.00 53.16 11.29
CA MET A 242 10.23 52.34 11.13
C MET A 242 11.41 52.33 12.17
N GLU A 243 12.26 51.28 11.98
CA GLU A 243 13.75 51.18 12.08
C GLU A 243 14.47 50.77 13.41
N GLY A 244 15.42 49.80 13.31
CA GLY A 244 16.66 49.78 14.15
C GLY A 244 17.17 48.47 14.80
N GLN A 245 18.11 47.79 14.11
CA GLN A 245 19.22 46.87 14.52
C GLN A 245 19.54 46.43 15.99
N LYS A 246 20.01 45.14 16.06
CA LYS A 246 21.18 44.52 16.78
C LYS A 246 21.05 43.84 18.17
N GLY A 247 21.68 42.65 18.26
CA GLY A 247 22.33 42.04 19.46
C GLY A 247 21.75 40.69 19.90
N ILE A 248 22.26 39.51 19.49
CA ILE A 248 23.29 38.66 20.13
C ILE A 248 23.29 38.69 21.67
N SER A 249 22.90 37.58 22.33
CA SER A 249 23.81 36.69 23.09
C SER A 249 23.07 35.68 23.97
N ASP A 250 23.65 34.48 24.01
CA ASP A 250 23.41 33.31 24.85
C ASP A 250 23.00 33.55 26.32
N ASN A 251 22.21 32.64 26.89
CA ASN A 251 22.76 31.88 28.01
C ASN A 251 22.10 30.51 28.24
N SER A 252 22.99 29.51 28.26
CA SER A 252 22.88 28.16 28.77
C SER A 252 22.28 28.02 30.18
N ARG A 253 21.61 26.87 30.42
CA ARG A 253 21.67 26.13 31.70
C ARG A 253 21.26 24.68 31.46
N GLY A 254 22.26 23.79 31.49
CA GLY A 254 22.07 22.36 31.56
C GLY A 254 21.72 21.90 32.97
N PHE A 255 21.23 20.66 33.06
CA PHE A 255 21.28 19.85 34.27
C PHE A 255 21.70 18.44 33.89
N GLU A 256 22.78 17.98 34.51
CA GLU A 256 23.40 16.68 34.31
C GLU A 256 22.68 15.55 35.05
N MET A 257 23.03 14.35 34.57
CA MET A 257 22.68 13.01 35.01
C MET A 257 23.02 12.70 36.47
N ALA A 258 22.23 11.82 37.08
CA ALA A 258 22.67 10.95 38.16
C ALA A 258 22.71 9.49 37.65
N LYS A 259 23.90 8.91 37.66
CA LYS A 259 24.16 7.47 37.58
C LYS A 259 24.09 6.91 38.99
N ASP A 260 23.46 5.75 39.16
CA ASP A 260 23.80 4.80 40.22
C ASP A 260 24.18 3.47 39.57
N GLU A 261 25.24 2.89 40.12
CA GLU A 261 25.95 1.72 39.65
C GLU A 261 25.98 0.68 40.78
N ILE A 262 26.22 -0.59 40.41
CA ILE A 262 26.80 -1.70 41.21
C ILE A 262 25.86 -2.86 41.62
N ALA A 263 25.96 -3.90 40.76
CA ALA A 263 26.34 -5.30 41.01
C ALA A 263 25.45 -6.29 41.78
N SER A 264 25.22 -7.46 41.18
CA SER A 264 26.01 -8.67 41.53
C SER A 264 25.86 -9.78 40.48
N ALA A 265 26.99 -10.36 40.12
CA ALA A 265 27.14 -11.55 39.27
C ALA A 265 26.82 -12.85 40.03
N LYS A 266 26.43 -13.89 39.29
CA LYS A 266 26.75 -15.31 39.57
C LYS A 266 26.86 -16.08 38.26
N ALA A 267 28.02 -16.69 38.05
CA ALA A 267 28.35 -17.64 36.99
C ALA A 267 28.64 -19.02 37.61
N LEU A 268 28.27 -20.09 36.89
CA LEU A 268 28.71 -21.50 36.98
C LEU A 268 28.53 -22.04 35.55
N ASP A 269 29.53 -22.21 34.69
CA ASP A 269 30.69 -23.12 34.63
C ASP A 269 30.42 -24.55 34.08
N ALA A 270 31.01 -24.77 32.90
CA ALA A 270 31.56 -25.92 32.17
C ALA A 270 30.94 -27.34 32.12
N GLY A 271 30.91 -27.88 30.89
CA GLY A 271 31.16 -29.29 30.58
C GLY A 271 30.69 -29.74 29.18
N PRO A 272 31.59 -30.14 28.24
CA PRO A 272 31.26 -30.44 26.83
C PRO A 272 31.01 -31.93 26.57
N MET A 273 30.23 -32.28 25.54
CA MET A 273 30.16 -33.64 25.01
C MET A 273 30.58 -33.69 23.53
N GLN A 274 31.43 -34.67 23.25
CA GLN A 274 32.11 -34.95 21.98
C GLN A 274 31.24 -35.75 20.99
N ILE A 275 31.35 -35.37 19.72
CA ILE A 275 31.69 -36.17 18.51
C ILE A 275 31.11 -37.60 18.39
N ASP A 276 30.38 -37.84 17.29
CA ASP A 276 30.60 -39.02 16.42
C ASP A 276 30.00 -38.81 15.02
N GLU A 277 30.86 -38.72 14.01
CA GLU A 277 30.58 -39.09 12.62
C GLU A 277 31.22 -40.48 12.37
N PRO A 278 30.68 -41.26 11.42
CA PRO A 278 31.58 -42.01 10.57
C PRO A 278 31.24 -41.91 9.08
N ASN A 279 32.22 -41.35 8.37
CA ASN A 279 33.00 -42.00 7.33
C ASN A 279 32.43 -42.16 5.91
N VAL A 280 33.19 -41.51 5.02
CA VAL A 280 33.18 -41.51 3.57
C VAL A 280 33.57 -42.88 2.99
N LYS A 281 32.95 -43.27 1.87
CA LYS A 281 33.62 -44.04 0.81
C LYS A 281 33.35 -43.41 -0.55
N VAL A 282 34.40 -42.83 -1.11
CA VAL A 282 34.57 -42.47 -2.51
C VAL A 282 35.14 -43.70 -3.23
N GLU A 283 34.56 -44.06 -4.37
CA GLU A 283 35.31 -44.74 -5.44
C GLU A 283 35.04 -44.02 -6.77
N GLU A 284 36.05 -43.30 -7.24
CA GLU A 284 36.26 -42.96 -8.65
C GLU A 284 37.10 -44.06 -9.32
N ASN A 285 36.77 -44.43 -10.56
CA ASN A 285 37.72 -44.68 -11.66
C ASN A 285 36.91 -44.97 -12.95
N ILE A 286 36.84 -44.07 -13.93
CA ILE A 286 37.82 -43.69 -14.98
C ILE A 286 37.86 -44.65 -16.20
N ASN A 287 37.42 -44.08 -17.33
CA ASN A 287 37.84 -44.19 -18.75
C ASN A 287 37.96 -45.53 -19.50
N LYS A 288 37.28 -45.60 -20.66
CA LYS A 288 37.84 -45.64 -22.05
C LYS A 288 36.68 -45.78 -23.06
N VAL A 289 36.41 -44.82 -23.95
CA VAL A 289 37.03 -44.51 -25.27
C VAL A 289 36.76 -45.56 -26.36
N SER A 290 36.04 -45.12 -27.41
CA SER A 290 35.93 -45.59 -28.82
C SER A 290 35.39 -47.03 -29.03
N ASP A 291 34.58 -47.36 -30.04
CA ASP A 291 34.73 -47.03 -31.45
C ASP A 291 33.54 -47.54 -32.31
N GLN A 292 33.47 -47.08 -33.56
CA GLN A 292 32.72 -47.61 -34.74
C GLN A 292 31.21 -47.34 -34.84
N MET A 293 30.74 -46.51 -35.80
CA MET A 293 30.69 -46.66 -37.27
C MET A 293 29.68 -47.68 -37.81
N HIS A 294 28.81 -47.15 -38.67
CA HIS A 294 28.16 -47.73 -39.87
C HIS A 294 26.72 -48.28 -39.80
N ALA A 295 25.87 -47.57 -40.55
CA ALA A 295 24.95 -48.06 -41.58
C ALA A 295 23.75 -48.93 -41.17
N LYS A 296 22.56 -48.33 -41.16
CA LYS A 296 21.59 -48.38 -42.26
C LYS A 296 20.43 -47.42 -42.01
#